data_AF-F4L806-F1
#
_entry.id   AF-F4L806-F1
#
_cell.length_a   1.000
_cell.length_b   1.000
_cell.length_c   1.000
_cell.angle_alpha   90.00
_cell.angle_beta   90.00
_cell.angle_gamma   90.00
#
_symmetry.space_group_name_H-M   'P 1'
#
loop_
_entity.id
_entity.type
_entity.pdbx_description
1 polymer ?
#
loop_
_entity_poly.entity_id
_entity_poly.type
_entity_poly.pdbx_seq_one_letter_code
_entity_poly.pdbx_strand_id
1 'polypeptide(L)'
;MSTPSAQRKTKPKACDKGRFKLGVRFLNNLDQVHYFWSNQNQDTRGVSAYRFRQLVLTKPDWIGKIAWAAIYNDGQRIHEFTLDQGWR
;
A
#
# COMPACT_ATOMS: atom_id res chain seq x y z
N MET A 1 27.62 -11.08 -35.52
CA MET A 1 27.57 -10.87 -34.06
C MET A 1 27.27 -9.40 -33.80
N SER A 2 26.09 -9.08 -33.24
CA SER A 2 25.77 -7.73 -32.75
C SER A 2 24.85 -7.89 -31.54
N THR A 3 25.37 -7.65 -30.35
CA THR A 3 24.61 -7.63 -29.09
C THR A 3 23.74 -6.37 -29.04
N PRO A 4 22.42 -6.46 -28.77
CA PRO A 4 21.63 -5.28 -28.47
C PRO A 4 22.03 -4.75 -27.10
N SER A 5 22.43 -3.48 -27.08
CA SER A 5 22.76 -2.71 -25.88
C SER A 5 21.63 -2.78 -24.85
N ALA A 6 21.97 -3.19 -23.63
CA ALA A 6 21.06 -3.16 -22.49
C ALA A 6 20.49 -1.75 -22.33
N GLN A 7 19.21 -1.57 -22.68
CA GLN A 7 18.45 -0.40 -22.29
C GLN A 7 18.50 -0.30 -20.76
N ARG A 8 19.29 0.64 -20.25
CA ARG A 8 19.20 1.09 -18.87
C ARG A 8 17.76 1.55 -18.67
N LYS A 9 16.95 0.73 -18.01
CA LYS A 9 15.61 1.09 -17.53
C LYS A 9 15.75 2.37 -16.72
N THR A 10 15.37 3.48 -17.33
CA THR A 10 15.24 4.77 -16.67
C THR A 10 14.38 4.53 -15.43
N LYS A 11 14.94 4.71 -14.23
CA LYS A 11 14.16 4.66 -12.99
C LYS A 11 12.94 5.57 -13.20
N PRO A 12 11.69 5.09 -13.00
CA PRO A 12 10.53 5.94 -13.20
C PRO A 12 10.73 7.20 -12.36
N LYS A 13 10.56 8.36 -13.01
CA LYS A 13 10.54 9.69 -12.37
C LYS A 13 9.73 9.56 -11.08
N ALA A 14 10.25 10.17 -10.00
CA ALA A 14 9.69 10.15 -8.66
C ALA A 14 8.17 9.95 -8.71
N CYS A 15 7.69 8.77 -8.29
CA CYS A 15 6.27 8.46 -8.25
C CYS A 15 5.59 9.57 -7.44
N ASP A 16 4.85 10.45 -8.10
CA ASP A 16 4.03 11.45 -7.43
C ASP A 16 3.13 10.70 -6.45
N LYS A 17 3.37 10.96 -5.16
CA LYS A 17 2.59 10.37 -4.08
C LYS A 17 1.14 10.74 -4.32
N GLY A 18 0.28 9.74 -4.26
CA GLY A 18 -1.15 9.93 -4.36
C GLY A 18 -1.75 10.49 -3.06
N ARG A 19 -3.04 10.81 -3.12
CA ARG A 19 -3.87 11.29 -2.00
C ARG A 19 -4.18 10.21 -0.97
N PHE A 20 -4.16 8.94 -1.37
CA PHE A 20 -4.45 7.84 -0.45
C PHE A 20 -3.18 7.40 0.28
N LYS A 21 -3.34 7.12 1.58
CA LYS A 21 -2.29 6.63 2.45
C LYS A 21 -2.81 5.40 3.21
N LEU A 22 -2.05 4.32 3.23
CA LEU A 22 -2.31 3.14 4.04
C LEU A 22 -1.36 3.15 5.24
N GLY A 23 -1.90 3.24 6.45
CA GLY A 23 -1.18 3.00 7.69
C GLY A 23 -1.29 1.53 8.10
N VAL A 24 -0.19 0.90 8.45
CA VAL A 24 -0.14 -0.50 8.87
C VAL A 24 0.73 -0.62 10.11
N ARG A 25 0.21 -1.32 11.12
CA ARG A 25 0.94 -1.72 12.31
C ARG A 25 1.05 -3.23 12.29
N PHE A 26 2.27 -3.75 12.39
CA PHE A 26 2.52 -5.18 12.37
C PHE A 26 2.59 -5.73 13.80
N LEU A 27 2.22 -6.99 13.99
CA LEU A 27 2.22 -7.68 15.28
C LEU A 27 3.62 -7.79 15.90
N ASN A 28 4.66 -7.80 15.07
CA ASN A 28 6.05 -7.84 15.53
C ASN A 28 6.58 -6.47 15.98
N ASN A 29 5.87 -5.38 15.69
CA ASN A 29 6.26 -4.02 16.04
C ASN A 29 5.01 -3.14 16.21
N LEU A 30 4.40 -3.20 17.39
CA LEU A 30 3.17 -2.47 17.71
C LEU A 30 3.40 -0.97 17.95
N ASP A 31 4.63 -0.56 18.24
CA ASP A 31 4.95 0.84 18.53
C ASP A 31 5.04 1.70 17.27
N GLN A 32 5.20 1.09 16.09
CA GLN A 32 5.38 1.79 14.83
C GLN A 32 4.22 1.59 13.85
N VAL A 33 3.83 2.68 13.19
CA VAL A 33 2.92 2.64 12.03
C VAL A 33 3.74 2.87 10.76
N HIS A 34 3.70 1.91 9.86
CA HIS A 34 4.29 1.99 8.53
C HIS A 34 3.28 2.62 7.57
N TYR A 35 3.70 3.66 6.85
CA TYR A 35 2.85 4.35 5.88
C TYR A 35 3.25 4.01 4.45
N PHE A 36 2.27 3.57 3.67
CA PHE A 36 2.38 3.33 2.24
C PHE A 36 1.49 4.34 1.51
N TRP A 37 2.01 4.94 0.45
CA TRP A 37 1.27 5.93 -0.34
C TRP A 37 0.79 5.29 -1.64
N SER A 38 -0.39 5.69 -2.10
CA SER A 38 -0.78 5.39 -3.47
C SER A 38 0.09 6.22 -4.42
N ASN A 39 -0.04 5.97 -5.71
CA ASN A 39 0.50 6.87 -6.71
C ASN A 39 -0.64 7.57 -7.47
N GLN A 40 -0.36 8.71 -8.08
CA GLN A 40 -1.37 9.47 -8.83
C GLN A 40 -2.14 8.62 -9.86
N ASN A 41 -1.47 7.69 -10.55
CA ASN A 41 -2.13 6.81 -11.52
C ASN A 41 -3.20 5.91 -10.89
N GLN A 42 -2.99 5.42 -9.67
CA GLN A 42 -4.00 4.64 -8.95
C GLN A 42 -5.17 5.52 -8.51
N ASP A 43 -4.89 6.77 -8.14
CA ASP A 43 -5.90 7.71 -7.66
C ASP A 43 -6.81 8.19 -8.79
N THR A 44 -6.22 8.58 -9.93
CA THR A 44 -6.96 8.98 -11.13
C THR A 44 -7.85 7.85 -11.65
N ARG A 45 -7.40 6.60 -11.50
CA ARG A 45 -8.19 5.41 -11.85
C ARG A 45 -9.21 5.02 -10.78
N GLY A 46 -9.22 5.67 -9.61
CA GLY A 46 -10.13 5.35 -8.51
C GLY A 46 -9.88 3.99 -7.84
N VAL A 47 -8.70 3.38 -8.03
CA VAL A 47 -8.40 2.01 -7.56
C VAL A 47 -7.57 1.95 -6.29
N SER A 48 -7.13 3.08 -5.73
CA SER A 48 -6.19 3.14 -4.60
C SER A 48 -6.73 2.48 -3.34
N ALA A 49 -7.94 2.85 -2.89
CA ALA A 49 -8.56 2.26 -1.71
C ALA A 49 -8.78 0.75 -1.87
N TYR A 50 -9.27 0.32 -3.04
CA TYR A 50 -9.44 -1.10 -3.36
C TYR A 50 -8.12 -1.86 -3.34
N ARG A 51 -7.06 -1.31 -3.93
CA ARG A 51 -5.73 -1.93 -3.94
C ARG A 51 -5.15 -2.04 -2.55
N PHE A 52 -5.31 -1.03 -1.69
CA PHE A 52 -4.86 -1.12 -0.31
C PHE A 52 -5.64 -2.17 0.48
N ARG A 53 -6.95 -2.25 0.28
CA ARG A 53 -7.77 -3.32 0.87
C ARG A 53 -7.28 -4.69 0.42
N GLN A 54 -7.07 -4.89 -0.87
CA GLN A 54 -6.50 -6.14 -1.39
C GLN A 54 -5.13 -6.42 -0.78
N LEU A 55 -4.24 -5.42 -0.71
CA LEU A 55 -2.90 -5.62 -0.18
C LEU A 55 -2.89 -6.03 1.29
N VAL A 56 -3.83 -5.52 2.09
CA VAL A 56 -4.02 -5.92 3.48
C VAL A 56 -4.63 -7.31 3.61
N LEU A 57 -5.63 -7.65 2.78
CA LEU A 57 -6.41 -8.88 2.91
C LEU A 57 -5.83 -10.09 2.16
N THR A 58 -5.11 -9.89 1.05
CA THR A 58 -4.74 -10.96 0.12
C THR A 58 -3.24 -11.16 0.00
N LYS A 59 -2.40 -10.26 0.52
CA LYS A 59 -0.95 -10.42 0.45
C LYS A 59 -0.47 -11.44 1.50
N PRO A 60 0.07 -12.61 1.10
CA PRO A 60 0.45 -13.66 2.04
C PRO A 60 1.48 -13.22 3.09
N ASP A 61 2.35 -12.28 2.72
CA ASP A 61 3.37 -11.75 3.64
C ASP A 61 2.79 -10.97 4.82
N TRP A 62 1.56 -10.46 4.68
CA TRP A 62 0.92 -9.51 5.57
C TRP A 62 -0.23 -10.15 6.37
N ILE A 63 -0.93 -11.11 5.75
CA ILE A 63 -1.99 -11.89 6.40
C ILE A 63 -1.44 -12.51 7.70
N GLY A 64 -2.17 -12.32 8.80
CA GLY A 64 -1.78 -12.84 10.12
C GLY A 64 -0.59 -12.14 10.77
N LYS A 65 -0.01 -11.10 10.15
CA LYS A 65 1.07 -10.28 10.71
C LYS A 65 0.67 -8.84 10.97
N ILE A 66 -0.50 -8.41 10.50
CA ILE A 66 -1.02 -7.06 10.75
C ILE A 66 -1.80 -7.08 12.06
N ALA A 67 -1.49 -6.16 12.95
CA ALA A 67 -2.26 -5.90 14.16
C ALA A 67 -3.42 -4.93 13.90
N TRP A 68 -3.14 -3.93 13.06
CA TRP A 68 -4.06 -2.88 12.68
C TRP A 68 -3.65 -2.31 11.32
N ALA A 69 -4.61 -1.97 10.48
CA ALA A 69 -4.36 -1.18 9.28
C ALA A 69 -5.50 -0.19 9.05
N ALA A 70 -5.20 0.96 8.44
CA ALA A 70 -6.22 1.93 8.07
C ALA A 70 -5.87 2.65 6.76
N ILE A 71 -6.90 2.88 5.95
CA ILE A 71 -6.80 3.66 4.72
C ILE A 71 -7.24 5.08 5.02
N TYR A 72 -6.42 6.03 4.60
CA TYR A 72 -6.64 7.45 4.69
C TYR A 72 -6.77 8.04 3.28
N ASN A 73 -7.61 9.06 3.14
CA ASN A 73 -7.73 9.90 1.96
C ASN A 73 -7.58 11.36 2.42
N ASP A 74 -6.57 12.08 1.92
CA ASP A 74 -6.28 13.47 2.31
C ASP A 74 -6.24 13.67 3.84
N GLY A 75 -5.65 12.70 4.56
CA GLY A 75 -5.52 12.72 6.02
C GLY A 75 -6.73 12.22 6.80
N GLN A 76 -7.90 12.06 6.16
CA GLN A 76 -9.08 11.49 6.81
C GLN A 76 -9.07 9.97 6.72
N ARG A 77 -9.29 9.28 7.84
CA ARG A 77 -9.43 7.82 7.87
C ARG A 77 -10.78 7.44 7.26
N ILE A 78 -10.74 6.70 6.15
CA ILE A 78 -11.94 6.26 5.42
C ILE A 78 -12.23 4.76 5.60
N HIS A 79 -11.24 3.98 6.06
CA HIS A 79 -11.41 2.56 6.30
C HIS A 79 -10.42 2.08 7.36
N GLU A 80 -10.82 1.09 8.13
CA GLU A 80 -10.01 0.49 9.20
C GLU A 80 -10.15 -1.02 9.18
N PHE A 81 -9.05 -1.71 9.45
CA PHE A 81 -8.94 -3.15 9.59
C PHE A 81 -8.33 -3.45 10.96
N THR A 82 -9.08 -4.14 11.81
CA THR A 82 -8.63 -4.61 13.13
C THR A 82 -8.65 -6.13 13.17
N LEU A 83 -7.74 -6.71 13.97
CA LEU A 83 -7.73 -8.16 14.24
C LEU A 83 -9.08 -8.67 14.78
N ASP A 84 -9.74 -7.89 15.62
CA ASP A 84 -11.03 -8.24 16.26
C ASP A 84 -12.18 -8.43 15.27
N GLN A 85 -12.18 -7.70 14.15
CA GLN A 85 -13.23 -7.84 13.14
C GLN A 85 -13.02 -9.03 12.20
N GLY A 86 -11.93 -9.78 12.38
CA GLY A 86 -11.58 -10.94 11.57
C GLY A 86 -11.12 -10.54 10.17
N TRP A 87 -10.04 -11.15 9.70
CA TRP A 87 -9.56 -11.00 8.32
C TRP A 87 -10.45 -11.73 7.29
N ARG A 88 -11.76 -11.88 7.57
CA ARG A 88 -12.71 -12.67 6.77
C ARG A 88 -13.29 -11.90 5.59
#